data_AF-A0A511YGS6-F1
#
_entry.id   AF-A0A511YGS6-F1
#
_cell.length_a   1.000
_cell.length_b   1.000
_cell.length_c   1.000
_cell.angle_alpha   90.00
_cell.angle_beta   90.00
_cell.angle_gamma   90.00
#
_symmetry.space_group_name_H-M   'P 1'
#
loop_
_entity.id
_entity.type
_entity.pdbx_description
1 polymer ?
#
loop_
_entity_poly.entity_id
_entity_poly.type
_entity_poly.pdbx_seq_one_letter_code
_entity_poly.pdbx_strand_id
1 'polypeptide(L)'
;MKGIFVACFLISHVVSAQKIYWEEGRKLNWSNFKSRVNNQRGANVVAYTNCGWSYSYVKSSNPKAPVKIKIETIFNEDKSWKDDKRINDYVLLHEQKHFDVAEVFARKLRKEVSEKIKTGADFDKYFKSVYSRILKEYQDFQRAYDGETKNGMVEDKQSEYNRVIAEELENYKSFRTS
;
A
#
# COMPACT_ATOMS: atom_id res chain seq x y z
N MET A 1 -13.45 4.83 60.26
CA MET A 1 -13.95 4.55 58.90
C MET A 1 -13.46 5.62 57.94
N LYS A 2 -12.40 5.37 57.16
CA LYS A 2 -12.15 6.00 55.84
C LYS A 2 -11.21 5.07 55.05
N GLY A 3 -11.77 4.17 54.26
CA GLY A 3 -11.00 3.39 53.30
C GLY A 3 -10.79 4.23 52.05
N ILE A 4 -9.53 4.44 51.66
CA ILE A 4 -9.19 5.10 50.39
C ILE A 4 -9.17 4.00 49.32
N PHE A 5 -10.10 4.08 48.37
CA PHE A 5 -10.05 3.29 47.14
C PHE A 5 -9.17 4.03 46.13
N VAL A 6 -8.02 3.47 45.80
CA VAL A 6 -7.20 3.91 44.66
C VAL A 6 -7.61 3.08 43.45
N ALA A 7 -8.30 3.69 42.51
CA ALA A 7 -8.58 3.09 41.21
C ALA A 7 -7.39 3.38 40.27
N CYS A 8 -6.55 2.36 40.02
CA CYS A 8 -5.55 2.41 38.97
C CYS A 8 -6.23 2.20 37.61
N PHE A 9 -6.42 3.27 36.84
CA PHE A 9 -6.78 3.17 35.43
C PHE A 9 -5.51 2.86 34.62
N LEU A 10 -5.36 1.59 34.22
CA LEU A 10 -4.41 1.20 33.18
C LEU A 10 -4.98 1.65 31.83
N ILE A 11 -4.54 2.82 31.35
CA ILE A 11 -4.77 3.23 29.97
C ILE A 11 -3.77 2.45 29.11
N SER A 12 -4.21 1.31 28.58
CA SER A 12 -3.48 0.61 27.54
C SER A 12 -3.66 1.36 26.21
N HIS A 13 -2.69 2.19 25.85
CA HIS A 13 -2.56 2.63 24.46
C HIS A 13 -2.07 1.44 23.64
N VAL A 14 -3.02 0.63 23.16
CA VAL A 14 -2.75 -0.27 22.04
C VAL A 14 -2.49 0.63 20.84
N VAL A 15 -1.22 0.95 20.58
CA VAL A 15 -0.77 1.53 19.30
C VAL A 15 -0.93 0.42 18.26
N SER A 16 -2.17 0.20 17.82
CA SER A 16 -2.43 -0.55 16.60
C SER A 16 -2.00 0.36 15.46
N ALA A 17 -0.94 -0.01 14.74
CA ALA A 17 -0.53 0.72 13.54
C ALA A 17 -1.74 0.78 12.60
N GLN A 18 -2.32 1.97 12.43
CA GLN A 18 -3.60 2.09 11.75
C GLN A 18 -3.36 1.92 10.24
N LYS A 19 -3.90 0.81 9.72
CA LYS A 19 -3.80 0.45 8.31
C LYS A 19 -5.12 0.75 7.61
N ILE A 20 -5.03 1.35 6.45
CA ILE A 20 -6.15 1.48 5.51
C ILE A 20 -5.94 0.46 4.41
N TYR A 21 -6.93 -0.39 4.18
CA TYR A 21 -6.93 -1.32 3.07
C TYR A 21 -7.42 -0.60 1.80
N TRP A 22 -6.81 -0.93 0.67
CA TRP A 22 -7.26 -0.38 -0.60
C TRP A 22 -8.63 -0.96 -0.95
N GLU A 23 -9.55 -0.09 -1.33
CA GLU A 23 -10.90 -0.44 -1.79
C GLU A 23 -11.27 0.48 -2.96
N GLU A 24 -12.06 -0.05 -3.89
CA GLU A 24 -12.51 0.70 -5.06
C GLU A 24 -13.27 1.97 -4.62
N GLY A 25 -12.86 3.13 -5.14
CA GLY A 25 -13.47 4.42 -4.81
C GLY A 25 -13.06 5.02 -3.45
N ARG A 26 -12.32 4.29 -2.60
CA ARG A 26 -11.82 4.84 -1.32
C ARG A 26 -10.79 5.94 -1.59
N LYS A 27 -10.99 7.11 -0.98
CA LYS A 27 -10.09 8.25 -1.06
C LYS A 27 -9.33 8.44 0.24
N LEU A 28 -8.02 8.61 0.15
CA LEU A 28 -7.18 9.13 1.22
C LEU A 28 -7.57 10.59 1.49
N ASN A 29 -7.38 11.01 2.73
CA ASN A 29 -7.48 12.40 3.12
C ASN A 29 -6.31 12.77 4.03
N TRP A 30 -6.06 14.07 4.22
CA TRP A 30 -4.89 14.52 4.97
C TRP A 30 -4.84 14.07 6.43
N SER A 31 -5.97 13.71 7.05
CA SER A 31 -5.97 13.14 8.41
C SER A 31 -5.36 11.73 8.47
N ASN A 32 -5.23 11.06 7.31
CA ASN A 32 -4.59 9.75 7.23
C ASN A 32 -3.06 9.82 7.30
N PHE A 33 -2.44 10.98 7.10
CA PHE A 33 -0.98 11.15 7.14
C PHE A 33 -0.56 11.60 8.54
N LYS A 34 -0.32 10.63 9.43
CA LYS A 34 -0.15 10.86 10.88
C LYS A 34 1.31 10.87 11.34
N SER A 35 2.24 10.38 10.52
CA SER A 35 3.66 10.47 10.86
C SER A 35 4.07 11.92 11.00
N ARG A 36 4.90 12.21 12.01
CA ARG A 36 5.61 13.50 12.17
C ARG A 36 7.04 13.45 11.66
N VAL A 37 7.50 12.27 11.27
CA VAL A 37 8.88 12.03 10.83
C VAL A 37 8.93 12.19 9.32
N ASN A 38 9.66 13.21 8.86
CA ASN A 38 10.04 13.36 7.46
C ASN A 38 11.47 12.86 7.25
N ASN A 39 11.60 11.72 6.57
CA ASN A 39 12.90 11.17 6.17
C ASN A 39 13.20 11.41 4.68
N GLN A 40 12.32 12.12 3.96
CA GLN A 40 12.43 12.35 2.54
C GLN A 40 13.40 13.50 2.26
N ARG A 41 14.14 13.36 1.15
CA ARG A 41 15.10 14.36 0.67
C ARG A 41 14.51 15.04 -0.56
N GLY A 42 14.69 16.35 -0.69
CA GLY A 42 14.25 17.13 -1.85
C GLY A 42 13.25 18.22 -1.47
N ALA A 43 13.50 19.43 -1.97
CA ALA A 43 12.70 20.61 -1.63
C ALA A 43 11.25 20.54 -2.16
N ASN A 44 10.98 19.73 -3.18
CA ASN A 44 9.67 19.57 -3.80
C ASN A 44 8.82 18.43 -3.20
N VAL A 45 9.33 17.65 -2.23
CA VAL A 45 8.54 16.60 -1.59
C VAL A 45 7.64 17.23 -0.53
N VAL A 46 6.33 17.18 -0.75
CA VAL A 46 5.31 17.80 0.14
C VAL A 46 4.66 16.75 1.06
N ALA A 47 4.55 15.51 0.63
CA ALA A 47 4.00 14.41 1.40
C ALA A 47 4.70 13.09 1.04
N TYR A 48 4.37 12.04 1.79
CA TYR A 48 4.85 10.68 1.53
C TYR A 48 3.79 9.65 1.92
N THR A 49 3.39 8.84 0.94
CA THR A 49 2.48 7.70 1.10
C THR A 49 3.24 6.41 1.39
N ASN A 50 3.19 5.95 2.65
CA ASN A 50 3.74 4.65 3.02
C ASN A 50 2.74 3.51 2.74
N CYS A 51 2.77 2.99 1.51
CA CYS A 51 1.91 1.89 1.08
C CYS A 51 2.70 0.69 0.53
N GLY A 52 2.02 -0.46 0.43
CA GLY A 52 2.58 -1.70 -0.07
C GLY A 52 1.62 -2.87 0.12
N TRP A 53 2.16 -4.08 0.27
CA TRP A 53 1.35 -5.29 0.37
C TRP A 53 1.54 -6.00 1.70
N SER A 54 0.44 -6.52 2.22
CA SER A 54 0.41 -7.53 3.27
C SER A 54 -0.01 -8.84 2.62
N TYR A 55 0.67 -9.94 2.93
CA TYR A 55 0.22 -11.26 2.48
C TYR A 55 0.22 -12.27 3.62
N SER A 56 -0.69 -13.24 3.53
CA SER A 56 -0.77 -14.40 4.40
C SER A 56 -1.05 -15.65 3.57
N TYR A 57 -0.69 -16.82 4.10
CA TYR A 57 -0.94 -18.06 3.40
C TYR A 57 -1.27 -19.19 4.38
N VAL A 58 -2.06 -20.15 3.91
CA VAL A 58 -2.38 -21.40 4.60
C VAL A 58 -1.91 -22.55 3.73
N LYS A 59 -0.96 -23.34 4.24
CA LYS A 59 -0.33 -24.46 3.56
C LYS A 59 -0.44 -25.72 4.42
N SER A 60 -0.72 -26.86 3.79
CA SER A 60 -0.67 -28.18 4.43
C SER A 60 0.77 -28.69 4.57
N SER A 61 1.02 -29.66 5.44
CA SER A 61 2.27 -30.43 5.45
C SER A 61 2.44 -31.29 4.19
N ASN A 62 1.35 -31.68 3.51
CA ASN A 62 1.42 -32.34 2.21
C ASN A 62 1.78 -31.32 1.12
N PRO A 63 2.96 -31.43 0.46
CA PRO A 63 3.42 -30.45 -0.52
C PRO A 63 2.52 -30.35 -1.77
N LYS A 64 1.75 -31.40 -2.08
CA LYS A 64 0.82 -31.41 -3.23
C LYS A 64 -0.57 -30.84 -2.90
N ALA A 65 -0.86 -30.58 -1.63
CA ALA A 65 -2.16 -30.04 -1.25
C ALA A 65 -2.30 -28.57 -1.68
N PRO A 66 -3.53 -28.09 -1.93
CA PRO A 66 -3.77 -26.70 -2.29
C PRO A 66 -3.25 -25.71 -1.26
N VAL A 67 -2.70 -24.60 -1.73
CA VAL A 67 -2.31 -23.46 -0.89
C VAL A 67 -3.33 -22.33 -1.06
N LYS A 68 -3.69 -21.67 0.04
CA LYS A 68 -4.49 -20.44 0.01
C LYS A 68 -3.57 -19.27 0.31
N ILE A 69 -3.57 -18.24 -0.54
CA ILE A 69 -2.71 -17.06 -0.38
C ILE A 69 -3.63 -15.84 -0.45
N LYS A 70 -3.54 -14.97 0.54
CA LYS A 70 -4.25 -13.68 0.59
C LYS A 70 -3.21 -12.57 0.43
N ILE A 71 -3.48 -11.62 -0.47
CA ILE A 71 -2.62 -10.46 -0.72
C ILE A 71 -3.50 -9.21 -0.68
N GLU A 72 -3.15 -8.27 0.18
CA GLU A 72 -3.90 -7.06 0.46
C GLU A 72 -3.02 -5.83 0.29
N THR A 73 -3.55 -4.79 -0.35
CA THR A 73 -2.87 -3.51 -0.48
C THR A 73 -3.18 -2.65 0.73
N ILE A 74 -2.14 -2.14 1.39
CA ILE A 74 -2.26 -1.38 2.63
C ILE A 74 -1.58 -0.03 2.54
N PHE A 75 -2.17 0.95 3.20
CA PHE A 75 -1.60 2.25 3.51
C PHE A 75 -1.39 2.35 5.02
N ASN A 76 -0.21 2.79 5.45
CA ASN A 76 0.16 2.89 6.87
C ASN A 76 0.08 4.35 7.31
N GLU A 77 -0.96 4.71 8.07
CA GLU A 77 -1.21 6.11 8.46
C GLU A 77 -0.06 6.68 9.28
N ASP A 78 0.44 5.91 10.24
CA ASP A 78 1.50 6.33 11.18
C ASP A 78 2.90 6.40 10.56
N LYS A 79 3.05 5.94 9.31
CA LYS A 79 4.30 6.00 8.53
C LYS A 79 4.20 6.95 7.34
N SER A 80 3.02 7.50 7.09
CA SER A 80 2.76 8.45 6.01
C SER A 80 2.78 9.86 6.59
N TRP A 81 3.55 10.75 5.96
CA TRP A 81 3.83 12.10 6.46
C TRP A 81 3.34 13.15 5.47
N LYS A 82 3.07 14.36 5.94
CA LYS A 82 2.72 15.51 5.11
C LYS A 82 3.30 16.80 5.68
N ASP A 83 3.53 17.77 4.81
CA ASP A 83 3.88 19.14 5.18
C ASP A 83 2.62 20.00 5.35
N ASP A 84 2.22 20.27 6.59
CA ASP A 84 0.98 21.00 6.90
C ASP A 84 0.89 22.39 6.24
N LYS A 85 2.02 23.00 5.81
CA LYS A 85 2.03 24.33 5.18
C LYS A 85 1.92 24.28 3.66
N ARG A 86 2.27 23.16 3.03
CA ARG A 86 2.38 23.04 1.57
C ARG A 86 1.37 22.08 0.95
N ILE A 87 0.69 21.29 1.77
CA ILE A 87 -0.36 20.37 1.32
C ILE A 87 -1.53 21.11 0.64
N ASN A 88 -2.10 20.46 -0.37
CA ASN A 88 -3.31 20.90 -1.07
C ASN A 88 -3.97 19.68 -1.75
N ASP A 89 -5.17 19.83 -2.29
CA ASP A 89 -5.91 18.72 -2.89
C ASP A 89 -5.21 18.06 -4.09
N TYR A 90 -4.39 18.84 -4.81
CA TYR A 90 -3.64 18.34 -5.96
C TYR A 90 -2.46 17.45 -5.55
N VAL A 91 -1.75 17.81 -4.48
CA VAL A 91 -0.75 16.92 -3.86
C VAL A 91 -1.44 15.69 -3.27
N LEU A 92 -2.63 15.82 -2.67
CA LEU A 92 -3.37 14.66 -2.16
C LEU A 92 -3.73 13.67 -3.27
N LEU A 93 -4.10 14.19 -4.44
CA LEU A 93 -4.31 13.36 -5.63
C LEU A 93 -3.04 12.62 -6.02
N HIS A 94 -1.88 13.28 -5.99
CA HIS A 94 -0.58 12.65 -6.25
C HIS A 94 -0.32 11.48 -5.30
N GLU A 95 -0.53 11.72 -4.00
CA GLU A 95 -0.37 10.72 -2.95
C GLU A 95 -1.36 9.55 -3.07
N GLN A 96 -2.62 9.83 -3.43
CA GLN A 96 -3.60 8.79 -3.74
C GLN A 96 -3.12 7.87 -4.87
N LYS A 97 -2.44 8.41 -5.89
CA LYS A 97 -1.94 7.58 -6.99
C LYS A 97 -0.87 6.61 -6.56
N HIS A 98 -0.01 6.94 -5.60
CA HIS A 98 0.92 5.96 -5.04
C HIS A 98 0.18 4.74 -4.46
N PHE A 99 -0.95 4.97 -3.79
CA PHE A 99 -1.75 3.88 -3.22
C PHE A 99 -2.48 3.07 -4.29
N ASP A 100 -2.98 3.73 -5.34
CA ASP A 100 -3.60 3.07 -6.49
C ASP A 100 -2.58 2.23 -7.28
N VAL A 101 -1.36 2.72 -7.46
CA VAL A 101 -0.24 1.97 -8.08
C VAL A 101 0.08 0.73 -7.25
N ALA A 102 0.10 0.83 -5.91
CA ALA A 102 0.30 -0.33 -5.06
C ALA A 102 -0.78 -1.40 -5.32
N GLU A 103 -2.04 -1.01 -5.52
CA GLU A 103 -3.10 -1.96 -5.89
C GLU A 103 -2.92 -2.53 -7.30
N VAL A 104 -2.56 -1.72 -8.31
CA VAL A 104 -2.27 -2.23 -9.67
C VAL A 104 -1.30 -3.40 -9.62
N PHE A 105 -0.17 -3.22 -8.92
CA PHE A 105 0.84 -4.26 -8.81
C PHE A 105 0.44 -5.40 -7.86
N ALA A 106 -0.44 -5.15 -6.88
CA ALA A 106 -1.07 -6.24 -6.12
C ALA A 106 -1.97 -7.10 -7.00
N ARG A 107 -2.75 -6.50 -7.92
CA ARG A 107 -3.59 -7.24 -8.88
C ARG A 107 -2.73 -8.07 -9.84
N LYS A 108 -1.60 -7.53 -10.32
CA LYS A 108 -0.59 -8.28 -11.09
C LYS A 108 -0.03 -9.47 -10.30
N LEU A 109 0.33 -9.25 -9.04
CA LEU A 109 0.81 -10.32 -8.15
C LEU A 109 -0.26 -11.40 -7.93
N ARG A 110 -1.51 -11.00 -7.64
CA ARG A 110 -2.63 -11.93 -7.45
C ARG A 110 -2.89 -12.75 -8.72
N LYS A 111 -2.84 -12.14 -9.90
CA LYS A 111 -2.93 -12.85 -11.19
C LYS A 111 -1.86 -13.92 -11.30
N GLU A 112 -0.58 -13.55 -11.20
CA GLU A 112 0.51 -14.51 -11.38
C GLU A 112 0.51 -15.62 -10.33
N VAL A 113 0.22 -15.29 -9.08
CA VAL A 113 0.06 -16.27 -8.00
C VAL A 113 -1.08 -17.23 -8.34
N SER A 114 -2.23 -16.71 -8.77
CA SER A 114 -3.37 -17.53 -9.14
C SER A 114 -3.07 -18.47 -10.30
N GLU A 115 -2.22 -18.08 -11.25
CA GLU A 115 -1.89 -18.89 -12.42
C GLU A 115 -0.81 -19.93 -12.12
N LYS A 116 0.21 -19.57 -11.35
CA LYS A 116 1.44 -20.38 -11.16
C LYS A 116 1.50 -21.17 -9.85
N ILE A 117 0.73 -20.78 -8.84
CA ILE A 117 0.88 -21.29 -7.47
C ILE A 117 -0.41 -21.95 -7.02
N LYS A 118 -0.48 -23.28 -7.18
CA LYS A 118 -1.66 -24.07 -6.82
C LYS A 118 -1.44 -24.86 -5.54
N THR A 119 -0.22 -25.33 -5.32
CA THR A 119 0.12 -26.22 -4.21
C THR A 119 1.13 -25.59 -3.25
N GLY A 120 1.31 -26.24 -2.09
CA GLY A 120 2.36 -25.86 -1.16
C GLY A 120 3.77 -25.91 -1.76
N ALA A 121 4.06 -26.90 -2.60
CA ALA A 121 5.35 -27.00 -3.30
C ALA A 121 5.56 -25.85 -4.30
N ASP A 122 4.51 -25.45 -5.03
CA ASP A 122 4.59 -24.31 -5.95
C ASP A 122 4.89 -23.02 -5.19
N PHE A 123 4.27 -22.85 -4.00
CA PHE A 123 4.50 -21.67 -3.16
C PHE A 123 5.98 -21.57 -2.77
N ASP A 124 6.53 -22.66 -2.22
CA ASP A 124 7.93 -22.70 -1.77
C ASP A 124 8.91 -22.47 -2.93
N LYS A 125 8.55 -22.94 -4.14
CA LYS A 125 9.39 -22.82 -5.33
C LYS A 125 9.31 -21.45 -6.01
N TYR A 126 8.11 -20.87 -6.13
CA TYR A 126 7.87 -19.73 -7.02
C TYR A 126 7.47 -18.43 -6.33
N PHE A 127 6.85 -18.47 -5.14
CA PHE A 127 6.25 -17.26 -4.55
C PHE A 127 7.29 -16.15 -4.34
N LYS A 128 8.45 -16.48 -3.78
CA LYS A 128 9.51 -15.50 -3.50
C LYS A 128 10.02 -14.81 -4.78
N SER A 129 10.22 -15.56 -5.86
CA SER A 129 10.76 -14.99 -7.11
C SER A 129 9.71 -14.13 -7.82
N VAL A 130 8.45 -14.58 -7.86
CA VAL A 130 7.33 -13.80 -8.39
C VAL A 130 7.15 -12.51 -7.60
N TYR A 131 7.09 -12.60 -6.27
CA TYR A 131 6.95 -11.45 -5.38
C TYR A 131 8.08 -10.43 -5.58
N SER A 132 9.34 -10.88 -5.54
CA SER A 132 10.50 -9.98 -5.66
C SER A 132 10.55 -9.27 -7.02
N ARG A 133 10.17 -9.95 -8.10
CA ARG A 133 10.13 -9.34 -9.43
C ARG A 133 9.02 -8.28 -9.51
N ILE A 134 7.81 -8.60 -9.10
CA ILE A 134 6.69 -7.65 -9.09
C ILE A 134 6.96 -6.47 -8.15
N LEU A 135 7.61 -6.71 -7.00
CA LEU A 135 8.05 -5.66 -6.09
C LEU A 135 9.04 -4.71 -6.77
N LYS A 136 10.00 -5.25 -7.54
CA LYS A 136 10.96 -4.45 -8.29
C LYS A 136 10.27 -3.61 -9.36
N GLU A 137 9.36 -4.19 -10.13
CA GLU A 137 8.57 -3.46 -11.14
C GLU A 137 7.72 -2.35 -10.50
N TYR A 138 7.08 -2.63 -9.36
CA TYR A 138 6.35 -1.63 -8.57
C TYR A 138 7.24 -0.47 -8.13
N GLN A 139 8.41 -0.78 -7.57
CA GLN A 139 9.36 0.23 -7.13
C GLN A 139 9.91 1.07 -8.29
N ASP A 140 10.13 0.44 -9.45
CA ASP A 140 10.55 1.13 -10.67
C ASP A 140 9.47 2.10 -11.14
N PHE A 141 8.20 1.68 -11.14
CA PHE A 141 7.06 2.53 -11.50
C PHE A 141 6.90 3.71 -10.55
N GLN A 142 6.94 3.48 -9.22
CA GLN A 142 6.83 4.56 -8.24
C GLN A 142 7.93 5.63 -8.45
N ARG A 143 9.17 5.20 -8.71
CA ARG A 143 10.28 6.14 -8.99
C ARG A 143 10.12 6.89 -10.30
N ALA A 144 9.62 6.24 -11.35
CA ALA A 144 9.34 6.90 -12.63
C ALA A 144 8.22 7.94 -12.45
N TYR A 145 7.15 7.58 -11.74
CA TYR A 145 6.03 8.45 -11.42
C TYR A 145 6.49 9.71 -10.66
N ASP A 146 7.25 9.56 -9.57
CA ASP A 146 7.83 10.69 -8.83
C ASP A 146 8.75 11.55 -9.70
N GLY A 147 9.65 10.90 -10.46
CA GLY A 147 10.65 11.59 -11.25
C GLY A 147 10.07 12.41 -12.40
N GLU A 148 9.11 11.84 -13.14
CA GLU A 148 8.50 12.44 -14.33
C GLU A 148 7.44 13.48 -13.97
N THR A 149 6.69 13.28 -12.88
CA THR A 149 5.77 14.29 -12.38
C THR A 149 6.47 15.35 -11.52
N LYS A 150 7.76 15.17 -11.19
CA LYS A 150 8.50 15.98 -10.22
C LYS A 150 7.80 16.06 -8.85
N ASN A 151 7.39 14.90 -8.33
CA ASN A 151 6.57 14.77 -7.11
C ASN A 151 5.24 15.53 -7.23
N GLY A 152 4.59 15.38 -8.38
CA GLY A 152 3.31 16.00 -8.68
C GLY A 152 3.33 17.49 -8.99
N MET A 153 4.44 18.05 -9.47
CA MET A 153 4.51 19.44 -9.94
C MET A 153 4.23 19.59 -11.44
N VAL A 154 4.40 18.54 -12.24
CA VAL A 154 4.17 18.55 -13.70
C VAL A 154 2.78 17.98 -13.99
N GLU A 155 1.80 18.88 -14.19
CA GLU A 155 0.38 18.52 -14.31
C GLU A 155 0.06 17.59 -15.47
N ASP A 156 0.63 17.86 -16.64
CA ASP A 156 0.42 17.03 -17.82
C ASP A 156 0.87 15.59 -17.59
N LYS A 157 2.01 15.41 -16.92
CA LYS A 157 2.55 14.09 -16.59
C LYS A 157 1.70 13.39 -15.54
N GLN A 158 1.27 14.08 -14.48
CA GLN A 158 0.38 13.48 -13.50
C GLN A 158 -0.95 13.06 -14.13
N SER A 159 -1.51 13.86 -15.03
CA SER A 159 -2.72 13.52 -15.79
C SER A 159 -2.52 12.29 -16.69
N GLU A 160 -1.36 12.16 -17.34
CA GLU A 160 -0.98 10.97 -18.10
C GLU A 160 -0.95 9.72 -17.21
N TYR A 161 -0.22 9.77 -16.09
CA TYR A 161 -0.16 8.66 -15.14
C TYR A 161 -1.53 8.34 -14.52
N ASN A 162 -2.37 9.34 -14.24
CA ASN A 162 -3.72 9.11 -13.75
C ASN A 162 -4.52 8.20 -14.69
N ARG A 163 -4.41 8.43 -16.00
CA ARG A 163 -5.07 7.58 -17.02
C ARG A 163 -4.46 6.19 -17.06
N VAL A 164 -3.14 6.08 -17.11
CA VAL A 164 -2.43 4.78 -17.13
C VAL A 164 -2.80 3.94 -15.91
N ILE A 165 -2.81 4.53 -14.71
CA ILE A 165 -3.15 3.82 -13.48
C ILE A 165 -4.62 3.37 -13.50
N ALA A 166 -5.54 4.22 -13.95
CA ALA A 166 -6.96 3.87 -14.05
C ALA A 166 -7.20 2.72 -15.05
N GLU A 167 -6.53 2.77 -16.21
CA GLU A 167 -6.57 1.71 -17.21
C GLU A 167 -6.02 0.40 -16.65
N GLU A 168 -4.87 0.42 -15.97
CA GLU A 168 -4.27 -0.78 -15.38
C GLU A 168 -5.14 -1.36 -14.25
N LEU A 169 -5.80 -0.52 -13.44
CA LEU A 169 -6.78 -1.01 -12.47
C LEU A 169 -7.89 -1.77 -13.19
N GLU A 170 -8.47 -1.23 -14.26
CA GLU A 170 -9.53 -1.91 -15.02
C GLU A 170 -9.02 -3.19 -15.71
N ASN A 171 -7.84 -3.15 -16.34
CA ASN A 171 -7.21 -4.29 -17.01
C ASN A 171 -7.06 -5.51 -16.08
N TYR A 172 -6.76 -5.28 -14.81
CA TYR A 172 -6.61 -6.34 -13.82
C TYR A 172 -7.78 -6.47 -12.83
N LYS A 173 -8.96 -5.92 -13.16
CA LYS A 173 -10.13 -5.89 -12.26
C LYS A 173 -10.60 -7.25 -11.74
N SER A 174 -10.44 -8.32 -12.52
CA SER A 174 -10.75 -9.69 -12.08
C SER A 174 -9.88 -10.16 -10.92
N PHE A 175 -8.78 -9.47 -10.63
CA PHE A 175 -7.82 -9.78 -9.57
C PHE A 175 -7.83 -8.75 -8.45
N ARG A 176 -8.89 -7.93 -8.31
CA ARG A 176 -9.08 -7.06 -7.14
C ARG A 176 -9.28 -7.91 -5.87
N THR A 177 -9.00 -7.34 -4.70
CA THR A 177 -9.36 -7.95 -3.42
C THR A 177 -10.88 -8.15 -3.34
N SER A 178 -11.30 -9.35 -2.92
CA SER A 178 -12.71 -9.68 -2.65
C SER A 178 -13.25 -8.95 -1.43
#